data_AF-A0A2K3LBJ0-F1
#
_entry.id   AF-A0A2K3LBJ0-F1
#
_cell.length_a   1.000
_cell.length_b   1.000
_cell.length_c   1.000
_cell.angle_alpha   90.00
_cell.angle_beta   90.00
_cell.angle_gamma   90.00
#
_symmetry.space_group_name_H-M   'P 1'
#
loop_
_entity.id
_entity.type
_entity.pdbx_description
1 polymer ?
#
loop_
_entity_poly.entity_id
_entity_poly.type
_entity_poly.pdbx_seq_one_letter_code
_entity_poly.pdbx_strand_id
1 'polypeptide(L)'
;MIYPLLIFFSLWQFDDIENHHGTKIIVFNLWFNDDGNLELDFDTDPEDILISGDRKKISTLPAWKRVNEQHIANRLQYSLRDYLSILYLPVPKSFRIILRGKAVKLRNLADDLKDTEFIVYRPQNGGSEEGLFVTTIGFVKEAPEVSIHGFNVYNKNRLILPFWPVVKDLINRGRGVVGILQADDVQPTHNKQDFERTSLFQKLEMRLKDMTWEY
;
A
#
# COMPACT_ATOMS: atom_id res chain seq x y z
N MET A 1 25.14 -33.58 -29.84
CA MET A 1 24.06 -34.27 -29.10
C MET A 1 23.74 -33.47 -27.84
N ILE A 2 22.95 -32.42 -28.02
CA ILE A 2 22.25 -31.68 -26.97
C ILE A 2 20.80 -31.61 -27.52
N TYR A 3 19.77 -31.40 -26.71
CA TYR A 3 18.35 -31.24 -27.13
C TYR A 3 17.49 -32.52 -27.21
N PRO A 4 17.27 -33.22 -26.08
CA PRO A 4 15.88 -33.47 -25.68
C PRO A 4 15.54 -32.94 -24.27
N LEU A 5 16.48 -33.00 -23.32
CA LEU A 5 16.22 -32.65 -21.92
C LEU A 5 15.85 -31.17 -21.70
N LEU A 6 16.45 -30.26 -22.48
CA LEU A 6 16.21 -28.83 -22.34
C LEU A 6 14.79 -28.41 -22.81
N ILE A 7 14.24 -29.11 -23.79
CA ILE A 7 12.90 -28.84 -24.35
C ILE A 7 11.81 -29.36 -23.40
N PHE A 8 12.04 -30.51 -22.75
CA PHE A 8 11.12 -30.98 -21.73
C PHE A 8 11.03 -29.97 -20.58
N PHE A 9 12.16 -29.49 -20.04
CA PHE A 9 12.16 -28.50 -18.95
C PHE A 9 11.37 -27.21 -19.25
N SER A 10 11.27 -26.78 -20.52
CA SER A 10 10.54 -25.55 -20.86
C SER A 10 9.02 -25.72 -20.93
N LEU A 11 8.50 -26.93 -21.19
CA LEU A 11 7.05 -27.17 -21.32
C LEU A 11 6.36 -27.26 -19.96
N TRP A 12 6.97 -27.94 -18.97
CA TRP A 12 6.41 -28.08 -17.61
C TRP A 12 6.17 -26.75 -16.91
N GLN A 13 6.83 -25.68 -17.34
CA GLN A 13 6.66 -24.36 -16.76
C GLN A 13 5.27 -23.75 -17.06
N PHE A 14 4.53 -24.28 -18.03
CA PHE A 14 3.19 -23.82 -18.37
C PHE A 14 2.07 -24.71 -17.80
N ASP A 15 2.41 -25.91 -17.30
CA ASP A 15 1.42 -26.88 -16.81
C ASP A 15 0.65 -26.38 -15.57
N ASP A 16 1.19 -25.40 -14.84
CA ASP A 16 0.55 -24.76 -13.70
C ASP A 16 -0.37 -23.58 -14.06
N ILE A 17 -0.46 -23.23 -15.35
CA ILE A 17 -1.47 -22.27 -15.83
C ILE A 17 -2.75 -23.05 -16.14
N GLU A 18 -3.67 -23.10 -15.17
CA GLU A 18 -4.90 -23.90 -15.24
C GLU A 18 -5.84 -23.54 -16.42
N ASN A 19 -5.78 -22.31 -16.92
CA ASN A 19 -6.69 -21.80 -17.97
C ASN A 19 -5.99 -21.70 -19.34
N HIS A 20 -6.80 -21.61 -20.41
CA HIS A 20 -6.32 -21.41 -21.79
C HIS A 20 -5.48 -20.14 -22.01
N HIS A 21 -5.50 -19.19 -21.07
CA HIS A 21 -4.75 -17.95 -21.12
C HIS A 21 -4.16 -17.62 -19.75
N GLY A 22 -2.90 -17.17 -19.74
CA GLY A 22 -2.21 -16.72 -18.53
C GLY A 22 -0.78 -16.29 -18.83
N THR A 23 -0.16 -15.67 -17.83
CA THR A 23 1.23 -15.24 -17.90
C THR A 23 1.94 -15.71 -16.64
N LYS A 24 3.07 -16.39 -16.82
CA LYS A 24 3.96 -16.77 -15.72
C LYS A 24 5.26 -15.98 -15.84
N ILE A 25 5.64 -15.31 -14.77
CA ILE A 25 6.89 -14.56 -14.68
C ILE A 25 7.75 -15.25 -13.63
N ILE A 26 8.94 -15.69 -14.03
CA ILE A 26 9.93 -16.27 -13.13
C ILE A 26 11.09 -15.29 -13.04
N VAL A 27 11.32 -14.74 -11.85
CA VAL A 27 12.48 -13.89 -11.54
C VAL A 27 13.47 -14.73 -10.74
N PHE A 28 14.71 -14.77 -11.19
CA PHE A 28 15.80 -15.53 -10.57
C PHE A 28 17.05 -14.65 -10.48
N ASN A 29 18.11 -15.17 -9.82
CA ASN A 29 19.30 -14.38 -9.44
C ASN A 29 18.89 -13.14 -8.64
N LEU A 30 18.15 -13.38 -7.55
CA LEU A 30 17.65 -12.33 -6.66
C LEU A 30 18.79 -11.54 -6.04
N TRP A 31 18.49 -10.29 -5.67
CA TRP A 31 19.46 -9.36 -5.13
C TRP A 31 19.95 -9.78 -3.74
N PHE A 32 21.25 -9.59 -3.50
CA PHE A 32 21.90 -9.74 -2.19
C PHE A 32 22.31 -8.36 -1.65
N ASN A 33 22.03 -8.12 -0.38
CA ASN A 33 22.46 -6.91 0.31
C ASN A 33 23.99 -6.90 0.54
N ASP A 34 24.49 -5.79 1.09
CA ASP A 34 25.93 -5.59 1.32
C ASP A 34 26.56 -6.63 2.28
N ASP A 35 25.74 -7.26 3.11
CA ASP A 35 26.15 -8.34 4.04
C ASP A 35 26.15 -9.73 3.38
N GLY A 36 25.84 -9.82 2.08
CA GLY A 36 25.76 -11.08 1.34
C GLY A 36 24.51 -11.92 1.64
N ASN A 37 23.47 -11.32 2.23
CA ASN A 37 22.18 -11.96 2.49
C ASN A 37 21.15 -11.56 1.42
N LEU A 38 20.18 -12.42 1.12
CA LEU A 38 19.09 -12.06 0.20
C LEU A 38 18.31 -10.85 0.74
N GLU A 39 17.98 -9.89 -0.13
CA GLU A 39 17.14 -8.74 0.23
C GLU A 39 15.72 -9.17 0.67
N LEU A 40 15.24 -10.28 0.13
CA LEU A 40 13.94 -10.87 0.47
C LEU A 40 14.12 -12.08 1.39
N ASP A 41 13.40 -12.08 2.50
CA ASP A 41 13.34 -13.16 3.48
C ASP A 41 12.09 -14.01 3.22
N PHE A 42 12.34 -15.30 2.97
CA PHE A 42 11.33 -16.31 2.66
C PHE A 42 11.12 -17.33 3.80
N ASP A 43 11.87 -17.20 4.89
CA ASP A 43 12.04 -18.22 5.91
C ASP A 43 11.39 -17.82 7.24
N THR A 44 11.43 -16.52 7.60
CA THR A 44 10.87 -16.04 8.89
C THR A 44 9.36 -16.27 9.00
N ASP A 45 8.62 -16.05 7.92
CA ASP A 45 7.18 -16.30 7.85
C ASP A 45 6.88 -17.15 6.61
N PRO A 46 6.42 -18.42 6.78
CA PRO A 46 6.18 -19.30 5.65
C PRO A 46 5.07 -18.78 4.72
N GLU A 47 4.19 -17.91 5.21
CA GLU A 47 3.08 -17.32 4.46
C GLU A 47 3.42 -15.93 3.92
N ASP A 48 4.58 -15.34 4.19
CA ASP A 48 4.93 -13.99 3.74
C ASP A 48 6.25 -13.96 2.94
N ILE A 49 6.55 -12.81 2.35
CA ILE A 49 7.87 -12.44 1.87
C ILE A 49 8.20 -11.13 2.57
N LEU A 50 9.24 -11.15 3.40
CA LEU A 50 9.65 -9.98 4.17
C LEU A 50 10.86 -9.30 3.52
N ILE A 51 11.07 -8.01 3.80
CA ILE A 51 12.35 -7.35 3.51
C ILE A 51 13.34 -7.74 4.61
N SER A 52 14.49 -8.28 4.19
CA SER A 52 15.64 -8.56 5.03
C SER A 52 16.32 -7.24 5.43
N GLY A 53 16.46 -7.00 6.73
CA GLY A 53 17.20 -5.85 7.24
C GLY A 53 16.68 -5.31 8.57
N ASP A 54 17.30 -4.22 9.02
CA ASP A 54 16.95 -3.56 10.27
C ASP A 54 15.58 -2.88 10.16
N ARG A 55 14.59 -3.48 10.81
CA ARG A 55 13.27 -2.86 10.98
C ARG A 55 13.45 -1.57 11.77
N LYS A 56 12.89 -0.46 11.28
CA LYS A 56 12.85 0.79 12.04
C LYS A 56 12.21 0.52 13.40
N LYS A 57 12.99 0.67 14.46
CA LYS A 57 12.48 0.54 15.83
C LYS A 57 11.49 1.67 16.06
N ILE A 58 10.24 1.31 16.32
CA ILE A 58 9.22 2.28 16.67
C ILE A 58 9.48 2.73 18.10
N SER A 59 9.85 4.00 18.26
CA SER A 59 9.95 4.62 19.58
C SER A 59 8.55 4.83 20.12
N THR A 60 8.14 4.00 21.08
CA THR A 60 6.85 4.07 21.75
C THR A 60 6.95 3.52 23.17
N LEU A 61 5.92 3.74 23.98
CA LEU A 61 5.85 3.17 25.32
C LEU A 61 5.85 1.64 25.25
N PRO A 62 6.51 0.93 26.19
CA PRO A 62 6.53 -0.53 26.19
C PRO A 62 5.13 -1.17 26.13
N ALA A 63 4.14 -0.56 26.79
CA ALA A 63 2.74 -1.00 26.77
C ALA A 63 2.10 -0.94 25.37
N TRP A 64 2.53 -0.01 24.51
CA TRP A 64 1.97 0.20 23.17
C TRP A 64 2.82 -0.42 22.06
N LYS A 65 3.97 -1.00 22.41
CA LYS A 65 4.94 -1.55 21.45
C LYS A 65 4.30 -2.54 20.49
N ARG A 66 3.56 -3.52 21.01
CA ARG A 66 2.90 -4.54 20.19
C ARG A 66 1.88 -3.93 19.22
N VAL A 67 1.05 -2.99 19.70
CA VAL A 67 0.02 -2.35 18.88
C VAL A 67 0.64 -1.53 17.76
N ASN A 68 1.73 -0.80 18.05
CA ASN A 68 2.48 -0.07 17.04
C ASN A 68 3.15 -1.00 16.03
N GLU A 69 3.89 -2.02 16.47
CA GLU A 69 4.58 -2.97 15.59
C GLU A 69 3.63 -3.73 14.67
N GLN A 70 2.41 -4.00 15.13
CA GLN A 70 1.39 -4.70 14.37
C GLN A 70 0.49 -3.78 13.52
N HIS A 71 0.55 -2.47 13.73
CA HIS A 71 -0.24 -1.54 12.93
C HIS A 71 0.21 -1.57 11.47
N ILE A 72 -0.76 -1.58 10.55
CA ILE A 72 -0.52 -1.78 9.11
C ILE A 72 0.53 -0.81 8.57
N ALA A 73 0.42 0.49 8.88
CA ALA A 73 1.37 1.51 8.44
C ALA A 73 2.85 1.20 8.73
N ASN A 74 3.12 0.46 9.82
CA ASN A 74 4.47 0.04 10.18
C ASN A 74 4.85 -1.27 9.50
N ARG A 75 3.90 -2.20 9.34
CA ARG A 75 4.10 -3.48 8.66
C ARG A 75 4.34 -3.34 7.15
N LEU A 76 3.74 -2.34 6.49
CA LEU A 76 3.94 -2.05 5.06
C LEU A 76 5.40 -1.84 4.66
N GLN A 77 6.25 -1.44 5.62
CA GLN A 77 7.66 -1.18 5.36
C GLN A 77 8.48 -2.44 5.13
N TYR A 78 7.94 -3.63 5.47
CA TYR A 78 8.69 -4.87 5.38
C TYR A 78 7.87 -6.11 5.04
N SER A 79 6.54 -6.12 5.19
CA SER A 79 5.68 -7.26 4.84
C SER A 79 5.02 -7.06 3.48
N LEU A 80 5.28 -7.99 2.55
CA LEU A 80 4.61 -7.99 1.25
C LEU A 80 3.13 -8.34 1.39
N ARG A 81 2.76 -9.28 2.27
CA ARG A 81 1.37 -9.66 2.50
C ARG A 81 0.53 -8.47 2.95
N ASP A 82 1.03 -7.68 3.89
CA ASP A 82 0.35 -6.47 4.36
C ASP A 82 0.26 -5.41 3.27
N TYR A 83 1.34 -5.21 2.51
CA TYR A 83 1.33 -4.29 1.38
C TYR A 83 0.28 -4.68 0.33
N LEU A 84 0.25 -5.95 -0.06
CA LEU A 84 -0.74 -6.47 -1.01
C LEU A 84 -2.18 -6.37 -0.48
N SER A 85 -2.39 -6.43 0.83
CA SER A 85 -3.72 -6.35 1.45
C SER A 85 -4.42 -5.01 1.23
N ILE A 86 -3.65 -3.93 1.05
CA ILE A 86 -4.16 -2.56 0.82
C ILE A 86 -3.75 -1.99 -0.53
N LEU A 87 -3.05 -2.75 -1.38
CA LEU A 87 -2.53 -2.25 -2.65
C LEU A 87 -3.63 -1.75 -3.58
N TYR A 88 -4.82 -2.34 -3.45
CA TYR A 88 -5.98 -1.97 -4.24
C TYR A 88 -7.17 -1.59 -3.35
N LEU A 89 -7.88 -0.54 -3.78
CA LEU A 89 -9.25 -0.27 -3.36
C LEU A 89 -10.19 -1.40 -3.84
N PRO A 90 -11.47 -1.47 -3.39
CA PRO A 90 -12.35 -2.62 -3.61
C PRO A 90 -12.32 -3.16 -5.05
N VAL A 91 -11.92 -4.42 -5.17
CA VAL A 91 -11.78 -5.15 -6.43
C VAL A 91 -12.94 -6.14 -6.66
N PRO A 92 -13.18 -6.60 -7.90
CA PRO A 92 -14.19 -7.61 -8.17
C PRO A 92 -13.95 -8.91 -7.38
N LYS A 93 -15.02 -9.63 -7.01
CA LYS A 93 -14.94 -10.90 -6.25
C LYS A 93 -14.13 -12.00 -6.95
N SER A 94 -13.96 -11.90 -8.27
CA SER A 94 -13.15 -12.82 -9.07
C SER A 94 -11.64 -12.57 -8.93
N PHE A 95 -11.23 -11.40 -8.44
CA PHE A 95 -9.83 -11.08 -8.24
C PHE A 95 -9.33 -11.64 -6.92
N ARG A 96 -8.21 -12.35 -6.96
CA ARG A 96 -7.52 -12.89 -5.79
C ARG A 96 -6.02 -12.71 -5.93
N ILE A 97 -5.37 -12.38 -4.81
CA ILE A 97 -3.92 -12.40 -4.69
C ILE A 97 -3.58 -13.60 -3.81
N ILE A 98 -2.73 -14.49 -4.29
CA ILE A 98 -2.22 -15.63 -3.53
C ILE A 98 -0.73 -15.40 -3.34
N LEU A 99 -0.29 -15.34 -2.09
CA LEU A 99 1.12 -15.23 -1.74
C LEU A 99 1.50 -16.50 -0.99
N ARG A 100 2.60 -17.16 -1.39
CA ARG A 100 3.11 -18.36 -0.72
C ARG A 100 2.04 -19.46 -0.52
N GLY A 101 1.17 -19.65 -1.52
CA GLY A 101 0.08 -20.63 -1.48
C GLY A 101 -1.14 -20.24 -0.65
N LYS A 102 -1.14 -19.08 0.03
CA LYS A 102 -2.27 -18.61 0.84
C LYS A 102 -2.86 -17.30 0.31
N ALA A 103 -4.19 -17.28 0.16
CA ALA A 103 -4.92 -16.09 -0.26
C ALA A 103 -4.63 -14.91 0.68
N VAL A 104 -4.34 -13.74 0.10
CA VAL A 104 -4.20 -12.48 0.82
C VAL A 104 -5.59 -11.91 1.05
N LYS A 105 -5.94 -11.67 2.32
CA LYS A 105 -7.18 -10.99 2.67
C LYS A 105 -7.03 -9.50 2.37
N LEU A 106 -7.73 -9.03 1.34
CA LEU A 106 -7.79 -7.61 1.02
C LEU A 106 -8.52 -6.86 2.14
N ARG A 107 -8.00 -5.70 2.52
CA ARG A 107 -8.45 -4.88 3.64
C ARG A 107 -8.91 -3.54 3.12
N ASN A 108 -10.11 -3.13 3.48
CA ASN A 108 -10.57 -1.77 3.29
C ASN A 108 -10.13 -0.94 4.50
N LEU A 109 -9.18 -0.02 4.32
CA LEU A 109 -8.66 0.81 5.41
C LEU A 109 -9.73 1.71 6.05
N ALA A 110 -10.84 2.00 5.35
CA ALA A 110 -11.97 2.71 5.93
C ALA A 110 -12.60 1.94 7.11
N ASP A 111 -12.55 0.60 7.07
CA ASP A 111 -13.08 -0.25 8.14
C ASP A 111 -12.22 -0.17 9.42
N ASP A 112 -11.03 0.43 9.35
CA ASP A 112 -10.11 0.61 10.48
C ASP A 112 -10.25 1.98 11.16
N LEU A 113 -11.17 2.80 10.67
CA LEU A 113 -11.44 4.12 11.19
C LEU A 113 -12.64 4.11 12.16
N LYS A 114 -12.62 5.06 13.09
CA LYS A 114 -13.74 5.47 13.96
C LYS A 114 -14.08 6.93 13.67
N ASP A 115 -15.30 7.32 14.03
CA ASP A 115 -15.82 8.68 13.86
C ASP A 115 -15.69 9.17 12.40
N THR A 116 -16.06 8.32 11.44
CA THR A 116 -15.80 8.57 10.02
C THR A 116 -16.67 9.67 9.44
N GLU A 117 -16.06 10.55 8.65
CA GLU A 117 -16.72 11.54 7.80
C GLU A 117 -16.39 11.33 6.32
N PHE A 118 -17.25 11.87 5.46
CA PHE A 118 -17.15 11.75 4.01
C PHE A 118 -17.01 13.13 3.39
N ILE A 119 -15.82 13.44 2.89
CA ILE A 119 -15.53 14.73 2.26
C ILE A 119 -15.37 14.54 0.76
N VAL A 120 -16.11 15.31 -0.02
CA VAL A 120 -16.04 15.25 -1.48
C VAL A 120 -14.71 15.85 -1.96
N TYR A 121 -13.96 15.07 -2.74
CA TYR A 121 -12.81 15.52 -3.52
C TYR A 121 -13.25 15.89 -4.93
N ARG A 122 -12.97 17.13 -5.31
CA ARG A 122 -13.16 17.64 -6.68
C ARG A 122 -11.79 17.90 -7.30
N PRO A 123 -11.39 17.12 -8.32
CA PRO A 123 -10.23 17.42 -9.15
C PRO A 123 -10.30 18.85 -9.68
N GLN A 124 -9.20 19.60 -9.61
CA GLN A 124 -9.15 20.98 -10.12
C GLN A 124 -8.72 21.05 -11.59
N ASN A 125 -9.09 20.04 -12.37
CA ASN A 125 -8.90 20.02 -13.83
C ASN A 125 -10.08 20.76 -14.45
N GLY A 126 -9.80 21.78 -15.27
CA GLY A 126 -10.79 22.76 -15.76
C GLY A 126 -11.84 22.23 -16.76
N GLY A 127 -12.64 21.23 -16.40
CA GLY A 127 -13.85 20.87 -17.14
C GLY A 127 -14.13 19.37 -17.21
N SER A 128 -14.73 18.81 -16.17
CA SER A 128 -15.76 17.75 -16.23
C SER A 128 -16.14 17.35 -14.81
N GLU A 129 -17.43 17.13 -14.56
CA GLU A 129 -17.93 16.55 -13.29
C GLU A 129 -17.60 15.04 -13.16
N GLU A 130 -16.91 14.49 -14.16
CA GLU A 130 -16.43 13.11 -14.23
C GLU A 130 -15.18 12.96 -13.35
N GLY A 131 -15.39 12.73 -12.06
CA GLY A 131 -14.28 12.48 -11.12
C GLY A 131 -14.55 12.90 -9.68
N LEU A 132 -15.82 12.96 -9.26
CA LEU A 132 -16.14 13.14 -7.85
C LEU A 132 -15.73 11.88 -7.07
N PHE A 133 -14.65 11.99 -6.31
CA PHE A 133 -14.23 10.94 -5.39
C PHE A 133 -14.67 11.32 -3.98
N VAL A 134 -15.17 10.35 -3.22
CA VAL A 134 -15.52 10.54 -1.81
C VAL A 134 -14.31 10.13 -0.98
N THR A 135 -13.69 11.08 -0.30
CA THR A 135 -12.67 10.81 0.70
C THR A 135 -13.36 10.29 1.96
N THR A 136 -12.92 9.14 2.46
CA THR A 136 -13.28 8.72 3.82
C THR A 136 -12.18 9.17 4.77
N ILE A 137 -12.53 9.93 5.80
CA ILE A 137 -11.59 10.42 6.82
C ILE A 137 -12.10 10.04 8.21
N GLY A 138 -11.20 9.76 9.14
CA GLY A 138 -11.58 9.38 10.50
C GLY A 138 -10.37 9.18 11.40
N PHE A 139 -10.61 8.86 12.67
CA PHE A 139 -9.54 8.47 13.59
C PHE A 139 -9.20 6.99 13.43
N VAL A 140 -7.91 6.65 13.48
CA VAL A 140 -7.50 5.24 13.62
C VAL A 140 -8.03 4.68 14.94
N LYS A 141 -8.55 3.44 14.89
CA LYS A 141 -9.16 2.79 16.06
C LYS A 141 -8.18 2.68 17.23
N GLU A 142 -6.91 2.42 16.93
CA GLU A 142 -5.80 2.26 17.87
C GLU A 142 -5.27 3.58 18.45
N ALA A 143 -5.81 4.75 18.06
CA ALA A 143 -5.43 6.01 18.70
C ALA A 143 -5.97 6.08 20.14
N PRO A 144 -5.16 6.56 21.12
CA PRO A 144 -3.89 7.27 20.96
C PRO A 144 -2.62 6.38 21.02
N GLU A 145 -2.79 5.06 21.19
CA GLU A 145 -1.68 4.11 21.36
C GLU A 145 -0.75 4.08 20.15
N VAL A 146 -1.29 4.38 18.96
CA VAL A 146 -0.56 4.52 17.70
C VAL A 146 -0.53 5.99 17.26
N SER A 147 0.64 6.47 16.84
CA SER A 147 0.86 7.84 16.35
C SER A 147 0.88 7.94 14.82
N ILE A 148 0.04 7.15 14.15
CA ILE A 148 -0.08 7.15 12.70
C ILE A 148 -1.15 8.16 12.28
N HIS A 149 -0.87 8.88 11.21
CA HIS A 149 -1.76 9.86 10.62
C HIS A 149 -1.43 10.02 9.13
N GLY A 150 -2.28 10.73 8.40
CA GLY A 150 -2.06 11.08 6.99
C GLY A 150 -2.98 10.35 6.03
N PHE A 151 -2.73 10.50 4.73
CA PHE A 151 -3.63 10.01 3.68
C PHE A 151 -3.06 8.79 2.96
N ASN A 152 -3.92 7.80 2.73
CA ASN A 152 -3.68 6.73 1.77
C ASN A 152 -4.24 7.19 0.42
N VAL A 153 -3.34 7.57 -0.48
CA VAL A 153 -3.69 8.14 -1.79
C VAL A 153 -3.57 7.07 -2.87
N TYR A 154 -4.68 6.79 -3.55
CA TYR A 154 -4.78 5.86 -4.65
C TYR A 154 -4.89 6.61 -5.98
N ASN A 155 -4.41 5.98 -7.05
CA ASN A 155 -4.60 6.43 -8.42
C ASN A 155 -5.05 5.22 -9.24
N LYS A 156 -6.22 5.33 -9.88
CA LYS A 156 -6.86 4.27 -10.67
C LYS A 156 -6.93 2.96 -9.90
N ASN A 157 -7.53 3.01 -8.72
CA ASN A 157 -7.68 1.89 -7.78
C ASN A 157 -6.38 1.32 -7.19
N ARG A 158 -5.18 1.87 -7.49
CA ARG A 158 -3.89 1.40 -6.96
C ARG A 158 -3.28 2.39 -5.98
N LEU A 159 -2.81 1.90 -4.83
CA LEU A 159 -2.11 2.71 -3.83
C LEU A 159 -0.83 3.32 -4.42
N ILE A 160 -0.62 4.62 -4.18
CA ILE A 160 0.60 5.35 -4.57
C ILE A 160 1.35 5.83 -3.33
N LEU A 161 0.66 6.53 -2.42
CA LEU A 161 1.25 7.05 -1.18
C LEU A 161 0.51 6.49 0.04
N PRO A 162 1.08 5.54 0.80
CA PRO A 162 0.52 5.09 2.06
C PRO A 162 0.78 6.09 3.19
N PHE A 163 -0.23 6.37 4.01
CA PHE A 163 -0.13 7.21 5.23
C PHE A 163 0.69 8.50 5.05
N TRP A 164 0.48 9.23 3.94
CA TRP A 164 1.22 10.44 3.63
C TRP A 164 0.93 11.55 4.65
N PRO A 165 1.92 11.98 5.47
CA PRO A 165 1.70 13.01 6.48
C PRO A 165 1.68 14.40 5.83
N VAL A 166 0.49 14.84 5.41
CA VAL A 166 0.30 16.15 4.78
C VAL A 166 0.33 17.30 5.77
N VAL A 167 -0.01 17.06 7.04
CA VAL A 167 0.13 18.02 8.14
C VAL A 167 1.36 17.65 8.96
N LYS A 168 2.26 18.62 9.20
CA LYS A 168 3.42 18.42 10.07
C LYS A 168 2.98 18.55 11.53
N ASP A 169 3.42 17.60 12.36
CA ASP A 169 3.12 17.37 13.80
C ASP A 169 3.31 18.55 14.78
N LEU A 170 3.47 19.79 14.32
CA LEU A 170 3.85 20.94 15.13
C LEU A 170 2.85 21.29 16.26
N ILE A 171 1.62 20.76 16.29
CA ILE A 171 0.59 21.16 17.26
C ILE A 171 -0.26 19.99 17.83
N ASN A 172 0.16 18.71 17.73
CA ASN A 172 -0.66 17.53 18.11
C ASN A 172 -2.03 17.41 17.39
N ARG A 173 -2.37 18.35 16.50
CA ARG A 173 -3.60 18.36 15.72
C ARG A 173 -3.41 17.51 14.47
N GLY A 174 -4.35 16.60 14.21
CA GLY A 174 -4.28 15.62 13.13
C GLY A 174 -3.64 14.28 13.53
N ARG A 175 -3.10 14.15 14.75
CA ARG A 175 -2.59 12.85 15.23
C ARG A 175 -3.73 11.83 15.27
N GLY A 176 -3.52 10.67 14.65
CA GLY A 176 -4.54 9.64 14.55
C GLY A 176 -5.54 9.85 13.41
N VAL A 177 -5.56 11.01 12.75
CA VAL A 177 -6.45 11.28 11.62
C VAL A 177 -5.88 10.62 10.37
N VAL A 178 -6.66 9.73 9.76
CA VAL A 178 -6.31 9.03 8.54
C VAL A 178 -7.40 9.24 7.50
N GLY A 179 -6.98 9.57 6.28
CA GLY A 179 -7.87 9.67 5.12
C GLY A 179 -7.57 8.61 4.06
N ILE A 180 -8.59 8.21 3.33
CA ILE A 180 -8.51 7.32 2.17
C ILE A 180 -9.12 8.07 0.98
N LEU A 181 -8.33 8.26 -0.07
CA LEU A 181 -8.70 9.05 -1.25
C LEU A 181 -8.23 8.38 -2.53
N GLN A 182 -9.03 8.50 -3.60
CA GLN A 182 -8.60 8.29 -4.98
C GLN A 182 -8.41 9.64 -5.70
N ALA A 183 -7.23 9.85 -6.26
CA ALA A 183 -6.83 11.08 -6.97
C ALA A 183 -6.31 10.72 -8.37
N ASP A 184 -7.23 10.66 -9.33
CA ASP A 184 -6.96 10.22 -10.70
C ASP A 184 -6.45 11.34 -11.62
N ASP A 185 -6.53 12.59 -11.16
CA ASP A 185 -6.12 13.80 -11.86
C ASP A 185 -4.63 14.10 -11.75
N VAL A 186 -3.96 13.52 -10.75
CA VAL A 186 -2.51 13.61 -10.57
C VAL A 186 -1.79 12.43 -11.21
N GLN A 187 -0.60 12.69 -11.77
CA GLN A 187 0.19 11.66 -12.46
C GLN A 187 1.21 11.05 -11.51
N PRO A 188 1.20 9.71 -11.31
CA PRO A 188 2.26 9.02 -10.58
C PRO A 188 3.62 9.14 -11.29
N THR A 189 4.70 9.09 -10.52
CA THR A 189 6.06 8.97 -11.06
C THR A 189 6.27 7.61 -11.75
N HIS A 190 7.37 7.47 -12.49
CA HIS A 190 7.70 6.24 -13.24
C HIS A 190 7.61 4.94 -12.39
N ASN A 191 8.08 4.97 -11.14
CA ASN A 191 8.03 3.80 -10.24
C ASN A 191 6.68 3.62 -9.53
N LYS A 192 5.76 4.58 -9.69
CA LYS A 192 4.43 4.60 -9.06
C LYS A 192 4.45 4.51 -7.53
N GLN A 193 5.45 5.14 -6.91
CA GLN A 193 5.58 5.29 -5.45
C GLN A 193 5.54 6.76 -4.98
N ASP A 194 5.32 7.68 -5.90
CA ASP A 194 5.10 9.10 -5.63
C ASP A 194 4.32 9.72 -6.82
N PHE A 195 4.04 11.01 -6.77
CA PHE A 195 3.45 11.79 -7.85
C PHE A 195 4.43 12.81 -8.43
N GLU A 196 4.23 13.13 -9.71
CA GLU A 196 4.96 14.19 -10.39
C GLU A 196 4.70 15.54 -9.71
N ARG A 197 5.76 16.34 -9.50
CA ARG A 197 5.74 17.61 -8.74
C ARG A 197 5.13 18.77 -9.55
N THR A 198 3.89 18.58 -9.96
CA THR A 198 3.09 19.50 -10.76
C THR A 198 2.25 20.43 -9.88
N SER A 199 1.66 21.45 -10.49
CA SER A 199 0.70 22.33 -9.80
C SER A 199 -0.54 21.57 -9.30
N LEU A 200 -0.97 20.52 -10.00
CA LEU A 200 -2.07 19.64 -9.56
C LEU A 200 -1.69 18.87 -8.29
N PHE A 201 -0.47 18.34 -8.21
CA PHE A 201 0.02 17.70 -6.99
C PHE A 201 0.06 18.66 -5.80
N GLN A 202 0.51 19.90 -6.00
CA GLN A 202 0.51 20.92 -4.93
C GLN A 202 -0.91 21.26 -4.47
N LYS A 203 -1.88 21.34 -5.39
CA LYS A 203 -3.30 21.54 -5.08
C LYS A 203 -3.89 20.36 -4.32
N LEU A 204 -3.52 19.13 -4.68
CA LEU A 204 -3.90 17.93 -3.94
C LEU A 204 -3.35 18.00 -2.50
N GLU A 205 -2.05 18.29 -2.33
CA GLU A 205 -1.45 18.43 -1.00
C GLU A 205 -2.17 19.48 -0.14
N MET A 206 -2.48 20.64 -0.74
CA MET A 206 -3.24 21.70 -0.07
C MET A 206 -4.66 21.24 0.31
N ARG A 207 -5.37 20.58 -0.61
CA ARG A 207 -6.72 20.08 -0.34
C ARG A 207 -6.73 19.03 0.77
N LEU A 208 -5.75 18.13 0.80
CA LEU A 208 -5.63 17.13 1.86
C LEU A 208 -5.34 17.76 3.22
N LYS A 209 -4.53 18.84 3.25
CA LYS A 209 -4.39 19.66 4.45
C LYS A 209 -5.76 20.20 4.83
N ASP A 210 -6.46 20.92 3.96
CA ASP A 210 -7.78 21.50 4.29
C ASP A 210 -8.78 20.45 4.81
N MET A 211 -8.85 19.27 4.18
CA MET A 211 -9.69 18.14 4.63
C MET A 211 -9.36 17.69 6.06
N THR A 212 -8.10 17.76 6.48
CA THR A 212 -7.69 17.42 7.85
C THR A 212 -8.16 18.45 8.87
N TRP A 213 -8.48 19.67 8.44
CA TRP A 213 -8.93 20.77 9.31
C TRP A 213 -10.44 20.93 9.28
N GLU A 214 -11.09 20.48 8.20
CA GLU A 214 -12.55 20.33 8.08
C GLU A 214 -13.09 19.27 9.02
N TYR A 215 -12.33 18.20 9.23
CA TYR A 215 -12.57 17.12 10.18
C TYR A 215 -12.09 17.49 11.59
#